data_AF-A0A849HJ00-F1
#
_entry.id   AF-A0A849HJ00-F1
#
_cell.length_a   1.000
_cell.length_b   1.000
_cell.length_c   1.000
_cell.angle_alpha   90.00
_cell.angle_beta   90.00
_cell.angle_gamma   90.00
#
_symmetry.space_group_name_H-M   'P 1'
#
loop_
_entity.id
_entity.type
_entity.pdbx_description
1 polymer ?
#
loop_
_entity_poly.entity_id
_entity_poly.type
_entity_poly.pdbx_seq_one_letter_code
_entity_poly.pdbx_strand_id
1 'polypeptide(L)'
;MLRTSAGKGFAGVVVEDPRIDALVRRLIRALRWAGPFELEFIKTPGRPHLLFEMNPRFPAWVDFPSQLGCNLPASLLEQLLGGTPDKLAPCEAGRMFIRHSVDVLGDIADLAELASTGERTEAPLLTFSRRP
;
A
#
# COMPACT_ATOMS: atom_id res chain seq x y z
N MET A 1 -2.80 -13.50 -5.46
CA MET A 1 -2.98 -13.24 -4.02
C MET A 1 -3.08 -14.58 -3.30
N LEU A 2 -2.29 -14.77 -2.25
CA LEU A 2 -2.40 -15.92 -1.35
C LEU A 2 -3.45 -15.59 -0.28
N ARG A 3 -4.34 -16.54 0.02
CA ARG A 3 -5.51 -16.33 0.89
C ARG A 3 -5.44 -17.24 2.11
N THR A 4 -5.97 -16.77 3.23
CA THR A 4 -6.29 -17.62 4.38
C THR A 4 -7.47 -18.54 4.07
N SER A 5 -7.74 -19.51 4.96
CA SER A 5 -8.94 -20.37 4.88
C SER A 5 -10.25 -19.55 4.93
N ALA A 6 -10.26 -18.42 5.62
CA ALA A 6 -11.37 -17.46 5.63
C ALA A 6 -11.43 -16.56 4.38
N GLY A 7 -10.56 -16.80 3.39
CA GLY A 7 -10.57 -16.11 2.11
C GLY A 7 -9.95 -14.70 2.13
N LYS A 8 -9.30 -14.29 3.23
CA LYS A 8 -8.64 -12.98 3.35
C LYS A 8 -7.26 -13.01 2.69
N GLY A 9 -6.92 -11.97 1.93
CA GLY A 9 -5.58 -11.81 1.36
C GLY A 9 -4.51 -11.69 2.44
N PHE A 10 -3.57 -12.63 2.45
CA PHE A 10 -2.52 -12.75 3.46
C PHE A 10 -1.12 -12.49 2.90
N ALA A 11 -0.92 -12.71 1.60
CA ALA A 11 0.34 -12.45 0.93
C ALA A 11 0.12 -12.12 -0.55
N GLY A 12 1.11 -11.47 -1.15
CA GLY A 12 1.12 -11.09 -2.56
C GLY A 12 2.52 -11.23 -3.14
N VAL A 13 2.56 -11.45 -4.45
CA VAL A 13 3.79 -11.47 -5.24
C VAL A 13 3.62 -10.49 -6.38
N VAL A 14 4.68 -9.77 -6.69
CA VAL A 14 4.75 -8.86 -7.82
C VAL A 14 4.84 -9.70 -9.09
N VAL A 15 3.96 -9.39 -10.04
CA VAL A 15 3.95 -10.01 -11.37
C VAL A 15 4.09 -8.91 -12.41
N GLU A 16 4.78 -9.23 -13.50
CA GLU A 16 4.84 -8.37 -14.66
C GLU A 16 3.84 -8.87 -15.71
N ASP A 17 2.92 -8.01 -16.11
CA ASP A 17 1.99 -8.28 -17.21
C ASP A 17 1.77 -7.00 -18.04
N PRO A 18 2.46 -6.86 -19.18
CA PRO A 18 2.33 -5.67 -20.04
C PRO A 18 0.90 -5.41 -20.54
N ARG A 19 0.03 -6.43 -20.56
CA ARG A 19 -1.37 -6.27 -20.98
C ARG A 19 -2.18 -5.56 -19.90
N ILE A 20 -1.88 -5.83 -18.62
CA ILE A 20 -2.48 -5.11 -17.49
C ILE A 20 -2.00 -3.66 -17.51
N ASP A 21 -0.69 -3.41 -17.69
CA ASP A 21 -0.15 -2.05 -17.76
C ASP A 21 -0.81 -1.21 -18.85
N ALA A 22 -0.98 -1.78 -20.05
CA ALA A 22 -1.66 -1.11 -21.16
C ALA A 22 -3.12 -0.78 -20.83
N LEU A 23 -3.84 -1.72 -20.18
CA LEU A 23 -5.21 -1.52 -19.76
C LEU A 23 -5.34 -0.41 -18.69
N VAL A 24 -4.46 -0.42 -17.69
CA VAL A 24 -4.43 0.57 -16.61
C VAL A 24 -4.14 1.97 -17.16
N ARG A 25 -3.16 2.11 -18.06
CA ARG A 25 -2.85 3.39 -18.73
C ARG A 25 -4.04 3.93 -19.52
N ARG A 26 -4.78 3.06 -20.20
CA ARG A 26 -6.01 3.45 -20.93
C ARG A 26 -7.10 3.93 -19.97
N LEU A 27 -7.28 3.23 -18.85
CA LEU A 27 -8.27 3.58 -17.82
C LEU A 27 -7.96 4.94 -17.19
N ILE A 28 -6.70 5.17 -16.74
CA ILE A 28 -6.27 6.46 -16.18
C ILE A 28 -6.57 7.59 -17.17
N ARG A 29 -6.20 7.42 -18.45
CA ARG A 29 -6.42 8.42 -19.49
C ARG A 29 -7.91 8.72 -19.72
N ALA A 30 -8.73 7.68 -19.80
CA ALA A 30 -10.17 7.83 -20.04
C ALA A 30 -10.88 8.54 -18.88
N LEU A 31 -10.50 8.20 -17.64
CA LEU A 31 -11.08 8.79 -16.44
C LEU A 31 -10.46 10.15 -16.07
N ARG A 32 -9.33 10.52 -16.68
CA ARG A 32 -8.49 11.65 -16.25
C ARG A 32 -8.18 11.57 -14.75
N TRP A 33 -7.92 10.35 -14.28
CA TRP A 33 -7.75 10.08 -12.86
C TRP A 33 -6.38 10.53 -12.37
N ALA A 34 -6.35 11.37 -11.33
CA ALA A 34 -5.13 11.97 -10.78
C ALA A 34 -4.82 11.51 -9.34
N GLY A 35 -5.60 10.58 -8.80
CA GLY A 35 -5.46 10.10 -7.42
C GLY A 35 -4.92 8.67 -7.32
N PRO A 36 -4.72 8.18 -6.09
CA PRO A 36 -4.39 6.78 -5.86
C PRO A 36 -5.57 5.88 -6.23
N PHE A 37 -5.28 4.66 -6.64
CA PHE A 37 -6.28 3.61 -6.78
C PHE A 37 -5.66 2.22 -6.64
N GLU A 38 -6.52 1.25 -6.36
CA GLU A 38 -6.25 -0.19 -6.47
C GLU A 38 -7.24 -0.77 -7.49
N LEU A 39 -6.73 -1.54 -8.46
CA LEU A 39 -7.54 -2.26 -9.43
C LEU A 39 -7.37 -3.75 -9.18
N GLU A 40 -8.49 -4.45 -9.02
CA GLU A 40 -8.50 -5.89 -8.82
C GLU A 40 -8.96 -6.59 -10.09
N PHE A 41 -8.11 -7.48 -10.61
CA PHE A 41 -8.39 -8.26 -11.82
C PHE A 41 -8.52 -9.74 -11.49
N ILE A 42 -9.47 -10.40 -12.16
CA ILE A 42 -9.59 -11.85 -12.18
C ILE A 42 -8.94 -12.37 -13.45
N LYS A 43 -7.99 -13.29 -13.28
CA LYS A 43 -7.33 -14.00 -14.39
C LYS A 43 -7.83 -15.43 -14.49
N THR A 44 -8.55 -15.72 -15.58
CA THR A 44 -8.92 -17.09 -15.95
C THR A 44 -8.01 -17.59 -17.09
N PRO A 45 -7.48 -18.82 -17.04
CA PRO A 45 -6.68 -19.38 -18.13
C PRO A 45 -7.40 -19.29 -19.49
N GLY A 46 -6.66 -18.91 -20.53
CA GLY A 46 -7.20 -18.74 -21.89
C GLY A 46 -8.18 -17.58 -22.08
N ARG A 47 -8.50 -16.81 -21.03
CA ARG A 47 -9.42 -15.67 -21.11
C ARG A 47 -8.72 -14.32 -20.87
N PRO A 48 -9.31 -13.22 -21.37
CA PRO A 48 -8.89 -11.87 -21.01
C PRO A 48 -8.97 -11.63 -19.49
N HIS A 49 -8.19 -10.65 -19.01
CA HIS A 49 -8.34 -10.15 -17.64
C HIS A 49 -9.70 -9.47 -17.48
N LEU A 50 -10.43 -9.81 -16.43
CA LEU A 50 -11.69 -9.15 -16.07
C LEU A 50 -11.42 -8.20 -14.91
N LEU A 51 -11.73 -6.92 -15.10
CA LEU A 51 -11.71 -5.95 -13.99
C LEU A 51 -12.88 -6.28 -13.07
N PHE A 52 -12.58 -6.57 -11.81
CA PHE A 52 -13.56 -6.92 -10.79
C PHE A 52 -13.92 -5.70 -9.94
N GLU A 53 -12.92 -4.94 -9.49
CA GLU A 53 -13.11 -3.81 -8.59
C GLU A 53 -12.11 -2.68 -8.87
N MET A 54 -12.56 -1.44 -8.64
CA MET A 54 -11.70 -0.26 -8.56
C MET A 54 -11.93 0.43 -7.22
N ASN A 55 -10.87 0.55 -6.44
CA ASN A 55 -10.85 1.23 -5.16
C ASN A 55 -10.14 2.59 -5.33
N PRO A 56 -10.83 3.74 -5.21
CA PRO A 56 -10.23 5.08 -5.40
C PRO A 56 -9.42 5.53 -4.16
N ARG A 57 -8.51 4.67 -3.70
CA ARG A 57 -7.62 4.88 -2.55
C ARG A 57 -6.36 4.04 -2.73
N PHE A 58 -5.37 4.27 -1.88
CA PHE A 58 -4.25 3.33 -1.78
C PHE A 58 -4.74 1.95 -1.32
N PRO A 59 -4.10 0.88 -1.81
CA PRO A 59 -4.37 -0.46 -1.32
C PRO A 59 -3.90 -0.63 0.12
N ALA A 60 -4.51 -1.56 0.85
CA ALA A 60 -4.08 -1.93 2.21
C ALA A 60 -2.70 -2.62 2.27
N TRP A 61 -2.01 -2.78 1.15
CA TRP A 61 -0.66 -3.33 1.04
C TRP A 61 0.36 -2.29 0.51
N VAL A 62 -0.02 -1.01 0.40
CA VAL A 62 0.81 0.07 -0.17
C VAL A 62 2.16 0.27 0.52
N ASP A 63 2.30 -0.18 1.77
CA ASP A 63 3.57 -0.14 2.47
C ASP A 63 4.63 -1.07 1.86
N PHE A 64 4.24 -2.22 1.31
CA PHE A 64 5.21 -3.17 0.77
C PHE A 64 6.10 -2.58 -0.36
N PRO A 65 5.54 -1.94 -1.40
CA PRO A 65 6.36 -1.28 -2.41
C PRO A 65 7.23 -0.13 -1.85
N SER A 66 6.81 0.50 -0.75
CA SER A 66 7.57 1.57 -0.09
C SER A 66 8.93 1.06 0.39
N GLN A 67 8.97 -0.17 0.92
CA GLN A 67 10.18 -0.84 1.40
C GLN A 67 11.15 -1.23 0.25
N LEU A 68 10.70 -1.14 -1.00
CA LEU A 68 11.49 -1.40 -2.21
C LEU A 68 11.85 -0.10 -2.95
N GLY A 69 11.65 1.07 -2.34
CA GLY A 69 11.90 2.38 -2.97
C GLY A 69 10.78 2.86 -3.90
N CYS A 70 9.62 2.20 -3.92
CA CYS A 70 8.42 2.61 -4.63
C CYS A 70 7.38 3.17 -3.65
N ASN A 71 7.70 4.31 -3.02
CA ASN A 71 6.86 4.94 -2.01
C ASN A 71 5.81 5.86 -2.66
N LEU A 72 4.70 5.26 -3.12
CA LEU A 72 3.60 5.98 -3.75
C LEU A 72 2.95 7.06 -2.86
N PRO A 73 2.69 6.81 -1.55
CA PRO A 73 2.14 7.84 -0.67
C PRO A 73 3.07 9.05 -0.51
N ALA A 74 4.37 8.84 -0.32
CA ALA A 74 5.34 9.93 -0.22
C ALA A 74 5.41 10.75 -1.53
N SER A 75 5.45 10.07 -2.68
CA SER A 75 5.44 10.72 -3.99
C SER A 75 4.17 11.56 -4.23
N LEU A 76 3.01 11.08 -3.77
CA LEU A 76 1.76 11.85 -3.86
C LEU A 76 1.79 13.07 -2.92
N LEU A 77 2.26 12.90 -1.68
CA LEU A 77 2.35 14.00 -0.72
C LEU A 77 3.26 15.11 -1.24
N GLU A 78 4.42 14.76 -1.80
CA GLU A 78 5.34 15.73 -2.40
C GLU A 78 4.68 16.51 -3.54
N GLN A 79 3.92 15.86 -4.41
CA GLN A 79 3.14 16.54 -5.46
C GLN A 79 2.10 17.50 -4.87
N LEU A 80 1.38 17.08 -3.83
CA LEU A 80 0.36 17.92 -3.18
C LEU A 80 0.97 19.15 -2.50
N LEU A 81 2.22 19.07 -2.08
CA LEU A 81 3.00 20.19 -1.54
C LEU A 81 3.64 21.07 -2.63
N GLY A 82 3.39 20.79 -3.91
CA GLY A 82 3.92 21.54 -5.04
C GLY A 82 5.33 21.12 -5.48
N GLY A 83 5.86 20.02 -4.92
CA GLY A 83 7.14 19.45 -5.31
C GLY A 83 7.09 18.64 -6.61
N THR A 84 8.26 18.19 -7.07
CA THR A 84 8.40 17.30 -8.23
C THR A 84 9.07 16.03 -7.74
N PRO A 85 8.31 14.97 -7.42
CA PRO A 85 8.86 13.78 -6.82
C PRO A 85 9.83 13.08 -7.75
N ASP A 86 10.85 12.49 -7.14
CA ASP A 86 11.77 11.60 -7.85
C ASP A 86 11.03 10.44 -8.50
N LYS A 87 11.66 9.91 -9.56
CA LYS A 87 11.15 8.72 -10.22
C LYS A 87 11.16 7.54 -9.25
N LEU A 88 9.98 6.96 -9.03
CA LEU A 88 9.80 5.76 -8.23
C LEU A 88 10.65 4.59 -8.76
N ALA A 89 11.26 3.84 -7.83
CA ALA A 89 11.95 2.61 -8.18
C ALA A 89 10.96 1.58 -8.75
N PRO A 90 11.38 0.75 -9.72
CA PRO A 90 10.55 -0.35 -10.20
C PRO A 90 10.37 -1.39 -9.09
N CYS A 91 9.16 -1.91 -8.95
CA CYS A 91 8.90 -3.06 -8.11
C CYS A 91 9.15 -4.33 -8.95
N GLU A 92 10.29 -4.99 -8.75
CA GLU A 92 10.68 -6.15 -9.56
C GLU A 92 9.72 -7.34 -9.39
N ALA A 93 9.45 -8.06 -10.49
CA ALA A 93 8.66 -9.28 -10.45
C ALA A 93 9.32 -10.34 -9.53
N GLY A 94 8.50 -11.11 -8.83
CA GLY A 94 8.96 -12.12 -7.88
C GLY A 94 9.22 -11.60 -6.46
N ARG A 95 9.26 -10.27 -6.24
CA ARG A 95 9.21 -9.71 -4.88
C ARG A 95 7.86 -10.05 -4.25
N MET A 96 7.86 -10.33 -2.95
CA MET A 96 6.64 -10.73 -2.24
C MET A 96 6.54 -10.11 -0.87
N PHE A 97 5.31 -9.99 -0.37
CA PHE A 97 5.03 -9.68 1.02
C PHE A 97 4.19 -10.79 1.64
N ILE A 98 4.37 -10.97 2.95
CA ILE A 98 3.52 -11.79 3.80
C ILE A 98 3.10 -10.91 4.97
N ARG A 99 1.80 -10.90 5.26
CA ARG A 99 1.28 -10.20 6.43
C ARG A 99 1.58 -11.03 7.67
N HIS A 100 2.06 -10.39 8.71
CA HIS A 100 2.13 -10.98 10.04
C HIS A 100 1.46 -10.03 11.04
N SER A 101 1.05 -10.56 12.17
CA SER A 101 0.56 -9.75 13.29
C SER A 101 1.73 -9.46 14.22
N VAL A 102 1.70 -8.28 14.82
CA VAL A 102 2.61 -7.88 15.89
C VAL A 102 1.74 -7.44 17.05
N ASP A 103 2.02 -7.97 18.24
CA ASP A 103 1.35 -7.54 19.46
C ASP A 103 2.04 -6.28 19.97
N VAL A 104 1.27 -5.22 20.14
CA VAL A 104 1.73 -3.95 20.70
C VAL A 104 1.12 -3.81 22.08
N LEU A 105 1.96 -3.74 23.11
CA LEU A 105 1.54 -3.44 24.48
C LEU A 105 1.26 -1.93 24.59
N GLY A 106 0.13 -1.56 25.19
CA GLY A 106 -0.22 -0.17 25.47
C GLY A 106 -1.22 -0.05 26.61
N ASP A 107 -1.39 1.16 27.12
CA ASP A 107 -2.44 1.47 28.10
C ASP A 107 -3.75 1.78 27.37
N ILE A 108 -4.89 1.30 27.90
CA ILE A 108 -6.21 1.65 27.36
C ILE A 108 -6.51 3.14 27.54
N ALA A 109 -5.92 3.79 28.55
CA ALA A 109 -6.04 5.22 28.78
C ALA A 109 -5.50 6.03 27.60
N ASP A 110 -4.39 5.59 27.00
CA ASP A 110 -3.79 6.22 25.82
C ASP A 110 -4.73 6.18 24.62
N LEU A 111 -5.38 5.04 24.40
CA LEU A 111 -6.36 4.88 23.32
C LEU A 111 -7.60 5.74 23.58
N ALA A 112 -8.05 5.84 24.83
CA ALA A 112 -9.20 6.65 25.20
C ALA A 112 -8.93 8.16 25.03
N GLU A 113 -7.73 8.64 25.37
CA GLU A 113 -7.31 10.01 25.13
C GLU A 113 -7.32 10.30 23.63
N LEU A 114 -6.58 9.51 22.83
CA LEU A 114 -6.53 9.69 21.38
C LEU A 114 -7.92 9.68 20.74
N ALA A 115 -8.81 8.78 21.17
CA ALA A 115 -10.16 8.66 20.63
C ALA A 115 -11.07 9.83 21.03
N SER A 116 -10.83 10.48 22.17
CA SER A 116 -11.66 11.57 22.69
C SER A 116 -11.17 12.96 22.28
N THR A 117 -9.86 13.16 22.19
CA THR A 117 -9.24 14.45 21.86
C THR A 117 -8.77 14.52 20.40
N GLY A 118 -8.55 13.38 19.75
CA GLY A 118 -7.93 13.31 18.42
C GLY A 118 -6.41 13.44 18.43
N GLU A 119 -5.79 13.57 19.60
CA GLU A 119 -4.35 13.70 19.77
C GLU A 119 -3.85 12.90 20.97
N ARG A 120 -2.57 12.51 20.94
CA ARG A 120 -1.88 11.95 22.09
C ARG A 120 -0.52 12.61 22.17
N THR A 121 -0.21 13.22 23.31
CA THR A 121 1.08 13.86 23.53
C THR A 121 2.01 12.88 24.23
N GLU A 122 2.90 12.24 23.47
CA GLU A 122 4.01 11.47 24.05
C GLU A 122 5.29 12.32 24.08
N ALA A 123 6.06 12.21 25.16
CA ALA A 123 7.46 12.60 25.15
C ALA A 123 8.24 11.63 24.22
N PRO A 124 9.17 12.10 23.38
CA PRO A 124 9.81 11.25 22.39
C PRO A 124 10.53 10.07 23.06
N LEU A 125 10.26 8.85 22.55
CA LEU A 125 11.01 7.64 22.86
C LEU A 125 12.41 7.71 22.23
N LEU A 126 13.29 8.55 22.78
CA LEU A 126 14.72 8.51 22.50
C LEU A 126 15.46 7.98 23.74
N THR A 127 15.41 6.67 23.93
CA THR A 127 16.49 5.94 24.61
C THR A 127 16.88 4.74 23.78
N PHE A 128 17.70 4.96 22.76
CA PHE A 128 18.64 3.92 22.33
C PHE A 128 19.64 3.72 23.47
N SER A 129 19.29 2.88 24.43
CA SER A 129 20.29 2.29 25.33
C SER A 129 21.22 1.45 24.44
N ARG A 130 22.38 2.01 24.10
CA ARG A 130 23.52 1.18 23.69
C ARG A 130 23.83 0.29 24.89
N ARG A 131 23.33 -0.94 24.89
CA ARG A 131 23.89 -1.97 25.77
C ARG A 131 25.32 -2.27 25.31
N PRO A 132 26.26 -2.45 26.25
CA PRO A 132 27.67 -2.75 25.95
C PRO A 132 27.84 -4.07 25.20
#